data_AF-A0A661HJI5-F1
#
_entry.id   AF-A0A661HJI5-F1
#
_cell.length_a   1.000
_cell.length_b   1.000
_cell.length_c   1.000
_cell.angle_alpha   90.00
_cell.angle_beta   90.00
_cell.angle_gamma   90.00
#
_symmetry.space_group_name_H-M   'P 1'
#
loop_
_entity.id
_entity.type
_entity.pdbx_description
1 polymer ?
#
loop_
_entity_poly.entity_id
_entity_poly.type
_entity_poly.pdbx_seq_one_letter_code
_entity_poly.pdbx_strand_id
1 'polypeptide(L)'
;MKYLKNKINQWQEEGKEPTYEFLSIQDFIQELDYATHYLSRLLKTRPLIVYIMLFKKAYLEEGQRNITVKLSEIGKNLLSDQGTPMSHAPIKNGVNDLVKLNIIYKDPQLRPGQINRYEIRLPSEIPAVKEMINTDSNQIIEKVNLNLEDCYTDPLKRIEIFERDNKQCFYCLCELKNNTFYLDHIFPRSQGGENYKSNLITSCKTCNSKKSDKNAETFLLDNYRGGLITQEEFLNQKATLENLIETYENCKLSAG
;
A
#
# COMPACT_ATOMS: atom_id res chain seq x y z
N MET A 1 -17.32 4.27 10.61
CA MET A 1 -17.84 3.06 11.28
C MET A 1 -19.29 3.17 11.77
N LYS A 2 -19.72 4.22 12.50
CA LYS A 2 -21.09 4.33 13.05
C LYS A 2 -22.21 4.26 11.99
N TYR A 3 -22.05 4.96 10.86
CA TYR A 3 -23.00 4.92 9.74
C TYR A 3 -23.15 3.51 9.14
N LEU A 4 -22.02 2.83 8.89
CA LEU A 4 -22.00 1.47 8.37
C LEU A 4 -22.69 0.49 9.31
N LYS A 5 -22.37 0.55 10.62
CA LYS A 5 -23.02 -0.28 11.65
C LYS A 5 -24.54 -0.07 11.70
N ASN A 6 -24.99 1.19 11.63
CA ASN A 6 -26.42 1.50 11.60
C ASN A 6 -27.10 0.96 10.32
N LYS A 7 -26.42 1.01 9.17
CA LYS A 7 -26.94 0.46 7.91
C LYS A 7 -27.03 -1.06 7.91
N ILE A 8 -26.03 -1.74 8.50
CA ILE A 8 -26.04 -3.19 8.70
C ILE A 8 -27.26 -3.60 9.53
N ASN A 9 -27.47 -2.94 10.67
CA ASN A 9 -28.61 -3.23 11.54
C ASN A 9 -29.94 -3.00 10.81
N GLN A 10 -30.05 -1.92 10.03
CA GLN A 10 -31.23 -1.64 9.22
C GLN A 10 -31.50 -2.75 8.18
N TRP A 11 -30.47 -3.26 7.50
CA TRP A 11 -30.61 -4.35 6.53
C TRP A 11 -31.04 -5.67 7.19
N GLN A 12 -30.50 -5.96 8.37
CA GLN A 12 -30.88 -7.12 9.17
C GLN A 12 -32.33 -7.03 9.66
N GLU A 13 -32.81 -5.84 10.04
CA GLU A 13 -34.20 -5.60 10.45
C GLU A 13 -35.20 -5.66 9.29
N GLU A 14 -34.83 -5.18 8.09
CA GLU A 14 -35.69 -5.18 6.91
C GLU A 14 -35.80 -6.56 6.22
N GLY A 15 -35.08 -7.59 6.69
CA GLY A 15 -35.03 -8.91 6.04
C GLY A 15 -34.39 -8.87 4.65
N LYS A 16 -33.69 -7.79 4.32
CA LYS A 16 -32.86 -7.62 3.12
C LYS A 16 -31.40 -7.78 3.53
N GLU A 17 -31.05 -8.92 4.12
CA GLU A 17 -29.62 -9.24 4.22
C GLU A 17 -29.03 -9.16 2.81
N PRO A 18 -27.87 -8.51 2.62
CA PRO A 18 -27.18 -8.59 1.34
C PRO A 18 -26.88 -10.07 1.08
N THR A 19 -27.66 -10.67 0.17
CA THR A 19 -27.38 -11.99 -0.37
C THR A 19 -25.95 -12.05 -0.89
N TYR A 20 -25.33 -13.23 -0.90
CA TYR A 20 -23.96 -13.52 -1.35
C TYR A 20 -23.58 -13.00 -2.77
N GLU A 21 -24.54 -12.45 -3.52
CA GLU A 21 -24.34 -11.73 -4.78
C GLU A 21 -23.86 -10.27 -4.59
N PHE A 22 -23.64 -9.81 -3.35
CA PHE A 22 -23.29 -8.43 -3.03
C PHE A 22 -21.94 -8.27 -2.33
N LEU A 23 -21.31 -7.12 -2.58
CA LEU A 23 -19.98 -6.75 -2.10
C LEU A 23 -19.94 -6.72 -0.57
N SER A 24 -19.03 -7.47 0.06
CA SER A 24 -18.85 -7.38 1.51
C SER A 24 -18.32 -5.99 1.90
N ILE A 25 -18.35 -5.64 3.20
CA ILE A 25 -17.78 -4.35 3.65
C ILE A 25 -16.28 -4.29 3.36
N GLN A 26 -15.58 -5.42 3.48
CA GLN A 26 -14.15 -5.49 3.16
C GLN A 26 -13.92 -5.23 1.68
N ASP A 27 -14.69 -5.91 0.82
CA ASP A 27 -14.61 -5.72 -0.62
C ASP A 27 -15.02 -4.28 -1.02
N PHE A 28 -16.01 -3.68 -0.35
CA PHE A 28 -16.40 -2.29 -0.58
C PHE A 28 -15.27 -1.33 -0.27
N ILE A 29 -14.59 -1.52 0.85
CA ILE A 29 -13.44 -0.68 1.23
C ILE A 29 -12.30 -0.87 0.23
N GLN A 30 -12.03 -2.12 -0.16
CA GLN A 30 -11.00 -2.44 -1.14
C GLN A 30 -11.26 -1.81 -2.50
N GLU A 31 -12.49 -1.93 -3.01
CA GLU A 31 -12.89 -1.33 -4.28
C GLU A 31 -12.95 0.21 -4.19
N LEU A 32 -13.32 0.78 -3.05
CA LEU A 32 -13.23 2.22 -2.85
C LEU A 32 -11.79 2.71 -2.87
N ASP A 33 -10.86 1.97 -2.24
CA ASP A 33 -9.43 2.26 -2.29
C ASP A 33 -8.93 2.21 -3.74
N TYR A 34 -9.24 1.15 -4.48
CA TYR A 34 -8.92 1.02 -5.90
C TYR A 34 -9.48 2.17 -6.74
N ALA A 35 -10.70 2.62 -6.48
CA ALA A 35 -11.26 3.78 -7.16
C ALA A 35 -10.43 5.04 -6.88
N THR A 36 -10.09 5.31 -5.62
CA THR A 36 -9.35 6.52 -5.26
C THR A 36 -7.88 6.48 -5.69
N HIS A 37 -7.29 5.30 -5.79
CA HIS A 37 -5.88 5.11 -6.12
C HIS A 37 -5.61 4.96 -7.63
N TYR A 38 -6.44 4.17 -8.33
CA TYR A 38 -6.23 3.83 -9.75
C TYR A 38 -7.11 4.63 -10.69
N LEU A 39 -8.41 4.78 -10.40
CA LEU A 39 -9.28 5.57 -11.29
C LEU A 39 -8.90 7.05 -11.30
N SER A 40 -8.31 7.57 -10.23
CA SER A 40 -7.75 8.93 -10.21
C SER A 40 -6.61 9.16 -11.21
N ARG A 41 -5.96 8.09 -11.70
CA ARG A 41 -4.94 8.15 -12.76
C ARG A 41 -5.57 8.20 -14.17
N LEU A 42 -6.81 7.75 -14.31
CA LEU A 42 -7.55 7.69 -15.59
C LEU A 42 -8.56 8.82 -15.74
N LEU A 43 -9.10 9.31 -14.62
CA LEU A 43 -10.19 10.27 -14.57
C LEU A 43 -9.75 11.62 -14.05
N LYS A 44 -10.35 12.67 -14.62
CA LYS A 44 -10.32 14.01 -14.02
C LYS A 44 -11.15 14.01 -12.72
N THR A 45 -10.91 15.01 -11.88
CA THR A 45 -11.53 15.16 -10.56
C THR A 45 -13.06 15.02 -10.59
N ARG A 46 -13.73 15.67 -11.56
CA ARG A 46 -15.20 15.67 -11.63
C ARG A 46 -15.79 14.29 -11.96
N PRO A 47 -15.39 13.61 -13.06
CA PRO A 47 -15.81 12.22 -13.31
C PRO A 47 -15.51 11.26 -12.15
N LEU A 48 -14.35 11.39 -11.49
CA LEU A 48 -13.99 10.55 -10.35
C LEU A 48 -14.98 10.72 -9.18
N ILE A 49 -15.32 11.96 -8.83
CA ILE A 49 -16.31 12.23 -7.77
C ILE A 49 -17.67 11.66 -8.15
N VAL A 50 -18.11 11.87 -9.40
CA VAL A 50 -19.38 11.32 -9.90
C VAL A 50 -19.39 9.79 -9.78
N TYR A 51 -18.28 9.14 -10.15
CA TYR A 51 -18.13 7.70 -10.00
C TYR A 51 -18.26 7.27 -8.53
N ILE A 52 -17.52 7.89 -7.61
CA ILE A 52 -17.57 7.55 -6.17
C ILE A 52 -18.99 7.69 -5.62
N MET A 53 -19.74 8.71 -6.06
CA MET A 53 -21.13 8.88 -5.64
C MET A 53 -22.06 7.80 -6.18
N LEU A 54 -21.92 7.45 -7.46
CA LEU A 54 -22.67 6.36 -8.07
C LEU A 54 -22.32 5.01 -7.44
N PHE A 55 -21.04 4.76 -7.16
CA PHE A 55 -20.54 3.56 -6.49
C PHE A 55 -21.12 3.44 -5.07
N LYS A 56 -21.09 4.52 -4.28
CA LYS A 56 -21.71 4.54 -2.95
C LYS A 56 -23.22 4.28 -3.03
N LYS A 57 -23.92 4.93 -3.96
CA LYS A 57 -25.36 4.71 -4.13
C LYS A 57 -25.67 3.26 -4.52
N ALA A 58 -24.93 2.70 -5.49
CA ALA A 58 -25.05 1.32 -5.92
C ALA A 58 -24.79 0.33 -4.79
N TYR A 59 -23.59 0.34 -4.22
CA TYR A 59 -23.12 -0.76 -3.38
C TYR A 59 -23.38 -0.55 -1.88
N LEU A 60 -23.54 0.70 -1.42
CA LEU A 60 -23.74 1.01 0.00
C LEU A 60 -25.18 1.44 0.34
N GLU A 61 -25.89 2.12 -0.56
CA GLU A 61 -27.27 2.57 -0.28
C GLU A 61 -28.31 1.57 -0.78
N GLU A 62 -28.23 1.19 -2.07
CA GLU A 62 -29.18 0.27 -2.71
C GLU A 62 -28.74 -1.19 -2.62
N GLY A 63 -27.43 -1.44 -2.44
CA GLY A 63 -26.85 -2.77 -2.37
C GLY A 63 -26.96 -3.54 -3.68
N GLN A 64 -26.98 -2.89 -4.83
CA GLN A 64 -27.09 -3.52 -6.15
C GLN A 64 -26.26 -2.78 -7.21
N ARG A 65 -25.69 -3.53 -8.16
CA ARG A 65 -24.88 -2.98 -9.27
C ARG A 65 -25.66 -2.04 -10.19
N ASN A 66 -26.92 -2.39 -10.44
CA ASN A 66 -27.81 -1.67 -11.35
C ASN A 66 -28.69 -0.71 -10.56
N ILE A 67 -28.52 0.58 -10.79
CA ILE A 67 -29.24 1.64 -10.06
C ILE A 67 -30.02 2.54 -11.00
N THR A 68 -31.10 3.13 -10.49
CA THR A 68 -31.93 4.09 -11.22
C THR A 68 -31.89 5.44 -10.53
N VAL A 69 -31.22 6.42 -11.14
CA VAL A 69 -30.87 7.69 -10.48
C VAL A 69 -31.10 8.91 -11.37
N LYS A 70 -31.71 9.95 -10.80
CA LYS A 70 -31.82 11.27 -11.45
C LYS A 70 -30.48 12.00 -11.38
N LEU A 71 -30.10 12.70 -12.46
CA LEU A 71 -28.86 13.51 -12.47
C LEU A 71 -28.84 14.57 -11.35
N SER A 72 -30.02 15.07 -10.95
CA SER A 72 -30.19 15.99 -9.84
C SER A 72 -29.82 15.42 -8.48
N GLU A 73 -30.02 14.12 -8.27
CA GLU A 73 -29.72 13.46 -7.01
C GLU A 73 -28.21 13.20 -6.86
N ILE A 74 -27.54 12.88 -7.96
CA ILE A 74 -26.08 12.71 -7.98
C ILE A 74 -25.39 14.01 -7.57
N GLY A 75 -25.86 15.16 -8.06
CA GLY A 75 -25.25 16.46 -7.74
C GLY A 75 -25.74 17.11 -6.44
N LYS A 76 -26.75 16.56 -5.76
CA LYS A 76 -27.49 17.28 -4.70
C LYS A 76 -26.61 17.78 -3.56
N ASN A 77 -25.59 17.00 -3.19
CA ASN A 77 -24.70 17.29 -2.06
C ASN A 77 -23.32 17.79 -2.52
N LEU A 78 -23.17 18.14 -3.81
CA LEU A 78 -21.92 18.64 -4.34
C LEU A 78 -21.98 20.15 -4.55
N LEU A 79 -20.89 20.82 -4.18
CA LEU A 79 -20.69 22.23 -4.44
C LEU A 79 -19.85 22.42 -5.70
N SER A 80 -20.08 23.52 -6.39
CA SER A 80 -19.22 24.02 -7.44
C SER A 80 -17.92 24.59 -6.85
N ASP A 81 -16.96 24.89 -7.72
CA ASP A 81 -15.70 25.54 -7.34
C ASP A 81 -15.92 26.93 -6.68
N GLN A 82 -17.11 27.51 -6.85
CA GLN A 82 -17.53 28.79 -6.26
C GLN A 82 -18.37 28.62 -4.98
N GLY A 83 -18.46 27.40 -4.44
CA GLY A 83 -19.22 27.10 -3.22
C GLY A 83 -20.75 27.09 -3.39
N THR A 84 -21.26 27.25 -4.61
CA THR A 84 -22.70 27.18 -4.91
C THR A 84 -23.13 25.74 -5.21
N PRO A 85 -24.42 25.37 -5.04
CA PRO A 85 -24.90 24.06 -5.44
C PRO A 85 -24.56 23.74 -6.90
N MET A 86 -24.01 22.56 -7.15
CA MET A 86 -23.52 22.22 -8.48
C MET A 86 -24.66 22.08 -9.50
N SER A 87 -24.48 22.64 -10.69
CA SER A 87 -25.44 22.54 -11.78
C SER A 87 -25.46 21.13 -12.42
N HIS A 88 -26.51 20.84 -13.19
CA HIS A 88 -26.64 19.54 -13.86
C HIS A 88 -25.60 19.30 -14.96
N ALA A 89 -25.04 20.34 -15.56
CA ALA A 89 -24.12 20.21 -16.70
C ALA A 89 -22.79 19.53 -16.31
N PRO A 90 -22.09 19.92 -15.23
CA PRO A 90 -20.91 19.21 -14.73
C PRO A 90 -21.16 17.73 -14.42
N ILE A 91 -22.29 17.39 -13.79
CA ILE A 91 -22.66 16.00 -13.52
C ILE A 91 -22.87 15.23 -14.81
N LYS A 92 -23.63 15.80 -15.75
CA LYS A 92 -23.90 15.18 -17.05
C LYS A 92 -22.60 14.90 -17.81
N ASN A 93 -21.67 15.87 -17.82
CA ASN A 93 -20.37 15.70 -18.45
C ASN A 93 -19.56 14.61 -17.75
N GLY A 94 -19.54 14.59 -16.41
CA GLY A 94 -18.88 13.53 -15.65
C GLY A 94 -19.43 12.14 -15.97
N VAL A 95 -20.76 11.98 -16.01
CA VAL A 95 -21.41 10.72 -16.42
C VAL A 95 -21.02 10.33 -17.85
N ASN A 96 -21.03 11.29 -18.79
CA ASN A 96 -20.65 11.02 -20.18
C ASN A 96 -19.19 10.57 -20.31
N ASP A 97 -18.27 11.17 -19.55
CA ASP A 97 -16.86 10.77 -19.52
C ASP A 97 -16.70 9.34 -19.00
N LEU A 98 -17.42 8.98 -17.93
CA LEU A 98 -17.42 7.62 -17.38
C LEU A 98 -17.96 6.58 -18.37
N VAL A 99 -19.04 6.91 -19.08
CA VAL A 99 -19.62 6.06 -20.13
C VAL A 99 -18.65 5.91 -21.30
N LYS A 100 -18.02 7.00 -21.74
CA LYS A 100 -17.05 7.00 -22.83
C LYS A 100 -15.84 6.10 -22.54
N LEU A 101 -15.41 6.06 -21.27
CA LEU A 101 -14.31 5.21 -20.81
C LEU A 101 -14.74 3.79 -20.41
N ASN A 102 -16.02 3.42 -20.64
CA ASN A 102 -16.58 2.12 -20.28
C ASN A 102 -16.43 1.76 -18.79
N ILE A 103 -16.41 2.77 -17.92
CA ILE A 103 -16.34 2.61 -16.46
C ILE A 103 -17.74 2.36 -15.89
N ILE A 104 -18.75 3.00 -16.48
CA ILE A 104 -20.16 2.72 -16.19
C ILE A 104 -20.90 2.49 -17.49
N TYR A 105 -21.99 1.74 -17.45
CA TYR A 105 -22.91 1.61 -18.58
C TYR A 105 -24.20 2.39 -18.29
N LYS A 106 -24.69 3.10 -19.29
CA LYS A 106 -25.97 3.83 -19.23
C LYS A 106 -26.93 3.18 -20.21
N ASP A 107 -28.12 2.83 -19.73
CA ASP A 107 -29.15 2.22 -20.57
C ASP A 107 -29.60 3.16 -21.71
N PRO A 108 -29.42 2.78 -22.99
CA PRO A 108 -29.78 3.61 -24.13
C PRO A 108 -31.28 3.55 -24.48
N GLN A 109 -32.04 2.58 -23.95
CA GLN A 109 -33.42 2.31 -24.39
C GLN A 109 -34.50 3.10 -23.63
N LEU A 110 -34.10 4.14 -22.89
CA LEU A 110 -35.02 4.91 -22.05
C LEU A 110 -35.83 5.92 -22.87
N ARG A 111 -37.14 5.97 -22.61
CA ARG A 111 -38.03 6.97 -23.20
C ARG A 111 -37.77 8.35 -22.58
N PRO A 112 -37.99 9.46 -23.32
CA PRO A 112 -37.93 10.81 -22.76
C PRO A 112 -38.80 10.92 -21.49
N GLY A 113 -38.22 11.41 -20.40
CA GLY A 113 -38.88 11.54 -19.09
C GLY A 113 -38.70 10.35 -18.13
N GLN A 114 -38.13 9.23 -18.58
CA GLN A 114 -37.76 8.12 -17.69
C GLN A 114 -36.48 8.44 -16.90
N ILE A 115 -36.38 7.90 -15.68
CA ILE A 115 -35.20 8.07 -14.83
C ILE A 115 -34.05 7.26 -15.43
N ASN A 116 -32.84 7.82 -15.43
CA ASN A 116 -31.68 7.14 -16.00
C ASN A 116 -31.35 5.87 -15.21
N ARG A 117 -31.06 4.78 -15.92
CA ARG A 117 -30.59 3.51 -15.37
C ARG A 117 -29.11 3.34 -15.70
N TYR A 118 -28.32 2.99 -14.68
CA TYR A 118 -26.88 2.82 -14.78
C TYR A 118 -26.45 1.47 -14.21
N GLU A 119 -25.47 0.85 -14.84
CA GLU A 119 -24.72 -0.28 -14.31
C GLU A 119 -23.32 0.23 -13.91
N ILE A 120 -22.96 0.07 -12.64
CA ILE A 120 -21.70 0.58 -12.09
C ILE A 120 -20.70 -0.55 -11.98
N ARG A 121 -19.65 -0.57 -12.82
CA ARG A 121 -18.61 -1.60 -12.74
C ARG A 121 -17.71 -1.36 -11.53
N LEU A 122 -17.15 -2.44 -10.97
CA LEU A 122 -16.15 -2.33 -9.91
C LEU A 122 -14.80 -1.88 -10.50
N PRO A 123 -13.98 -1.13 -9.77
CA PRO A 123 -12.64 -0.75 -10.23
C PRO A 123 -11.79 -1.95 -10.65
N SER A 124 -11.79 -3.04 -9.87
CA SER A 124 -11.05 -4.27 -10.19
C SER A 124 -11.47 -4.96 -11.51
N GLU A 125 -12.68 -4.68 -12.02
CA GLU A 125 -13.20 -5.23 -13.27
C GLU A 125 -12.77 -4.43 -14.50
N ILE A 126 -12.30 -3.20 -14.32
CA ILE A 126 -11.92 -2.32 -15.41
C ILE A 126 -10.55 -2.74 -15.93
N PRO A 127 -10.39 -3.11 -17.22
CA PRO A 127 -9.15 -3.72 -17.72
C PRO A 127 -7.89 -2.90 -17.41
N ALA A 128 -7.93 -1.58 -17.64
CA ALA A 128 -6.81 -0.69 -17.35
C ALA A 128 -6.45 -0.64 -15.86
N VAL A 129 -7.44 -0.70 -14.97
CA VAL A 129 -7.22 -0.72 -13.52
C VAL A 129 -6.67 -2.07 -13.09
N LYS A 130 -7.20 -3.17 -13.63
CA LYS A 130 -6.73 -4.53 -13.35
C LYS A 130 -5.25 -4.71 -13.70
N GLU A 131 -4.81 -4.17 -14.84
CA GLU A 131 -3.40 -4.18 -15.22
C GLU A 131 -2.53 -3.38 -14.23
N MET A 132 -3.01 -2.22 -13.77
CA MET A 132 -2.31 -1.41 -12.76
C MET A 132 -2.22 -2.12 -11.40
N ILE A 133 -3.32 -2.73 -10.93
CA ILE A 133 -3.34 -3.51 -9.68
C ILE A 133 -2.32 -4.64 -9.74
N ASN A 134 -2.29 -5.39 -10.84
CA ASN A 134 -1.35 -6.50 -11.02
C ASN A 134 0.10 -6.01 -11.05
N THR A 135 0.36 -4.89 -11.74
CA THR A 135 1.70 -4.30 -11.82
C THR A 135 2.19 -3.84 -10.45
N ASP A 136 1.38 -3.09 -9.71
CA ASP A 136 1.73 -2.62 -8.37
C ASP A 136 1.90 -3.79 -7.39
N SER A 137 1.03 -4.81 -7.48
CA SER A 137 1.15 -6.04 -6.67
C SER A 137 2.45 -6.78 -6.98
N ASN A 138 2.82 -6.93 -8.26
CA ASN A 138 4.07 -7.57 -8.66
C ASN A 138 5.29 -6.77 -8.20
N GLN A 139 5.26 -5.44 -8.26
CA GLN A 139 6.36 -4.61 -7.73
C GLN A 139 6.50 -4.74 -6.21
N ILE A 140 5.40 -4.87 -5.48
CA ILE A 140 5.43 -5.13 -4.03
C ILE A 140 6.04 -6.52 -3.78
N ILE A 141 5.58 -7.54 -4.50
CA ILE A 141 6.12 -8.91 -4.40
C ILE A 141 7.61 -8.94 -4.73
N GLU A 142 8.05 -8.28 -5.80
CA GLU A 142 9.47 -8.18 -6.17
C GLU A 142 10.28 -7.49 -5.07
N LYS A 143 9.79 -6.38 -4.49
CA LYS A 143 10.46 -5.71 -3.36
C LYS A 143 10.54 -6.58 -2.11
N VAL A 144 9.48 -7.32 -1.80
CA VAL A 144 9.46 -8.27 -0.68
C VAL A 144 10.44 -9.41 -0.94
N ASN A 145 10.41 -10.01 -2.13
CA ASN A 145 11.33 -11.08 -2.52
C ASN A 145 12.80 -10.63 -2.50
N LEU A 146 13.11 -9.44 -3.02
CA LEU A 146 14.46 -8.86 -2.93
C LEU A 146 14.96 -8.74 -1.48
N ASN A 147 14.05 -8.50 -0.53
CA ASN A 147 14.41 -8.44 0.88
C ASN A 147 14.50 -9.84 1.54
N LEU A 148 13.87 -10.86 0.96
CA LEU A 148 13.90 -12.26 1.42
C LEU A 148 15.04 -13.08 0.79
N GLU A 149 15.74 -12.54 -0.19
CA GLU A 149 16.86 -13.22 -0.84
C GLU A 149 18.05 -13.44 0.12
N ASP A 150 18.72 -14.59 -0.02
CA ASP A 150 19.99 -14.84 0.68
C ASP A 150 21.09 -13.93 0.09
N CYS A 151 21.39 -12.85 0.80
CA CYS A 151 22.44 -11.91 0.44
C CYS A 151 23.80 -12.26 1.09
N TYR A 152 23.87 -13.31 1.91
CA TYR A 152 25.09 -13.69 2.61
C TYR A 152 26.02 -14.53 1.72
N THR A 153 25.44 -15.46 0.94
CA THR A 153 26.21 -16.40 0.12
C THR A 153 26.58 -15.86 -1.25
N ASP A 154 25.81 -14.90 -1.80
CA ASP A 154 26.01 -14.37 -3.15
C ASP A 154 27.04 -13.21 -3.15
N PRO A 155 28.20 -13.35 -3.81
CA PRO A 155 29.22 -12.30 -3.87
C PRO A 155 28.74 -10.94 -4.39
N LEU A 156 27.80 -10.91 -5.35
CA LEU A 156 27.28 -9.66 -5.90
C LEU A 156 26.38 -8.95 -4.88
N LYS A 157 25.52 -9.70 -4.19
CA LYS A 157 24.62 -9.15 -3.16
C LYS A 157 25.37 -8.68 -1.93
N ARG A 158 26.49 -9.32 -1.60
CA ARG A 158 27.40 -8.83 -0.55
C ARG A 158 27.94 -7.44 -0.87
N ILE A 159 28.24 -7.16 -2.15
CA ILE A 159 28.70 -5.84 -2.60
C ILE A 159 27.58 -4.80 -2.46
N GLU A 160 26.32 -5.17 -2.70
CA GLU A 160 25.20 -4.24 -2.48
C GLU A 160 25.09 -3.77 -1.02
N ILE A 161 25.26 -4.68 -0.06
CA ILE A 161 25.27 -4.33 1.37
C ILE A 161 26.48 -3.44 1.69
N PHE A 162 27.63 -3.74 1.07
CA PHE A 162 28.84 -2.93 1.23
C PHE A 162 28.67 -1.49 0.73
N GLU A 163 28.02 -1.29 -0.42
CA GLU A 163 27.68 0.04 -0.93
C GLU A 163 26.60 0.71 -0.08
N ARG A 164 25.57 -0.01 0.39
CA ARG A 164 24.52 0.51 1.28
C ARG A 164 25.10 1.07 2.58
N ASP A 165 26.07 0.37 3.17
CA ASP A 165 26.70 0.73 4.45
C ASP A 165 27.90 1.68 4.27
N ASN A 166 27.92 2.43 3.16
CA ASN A 166 28.92 3.46 2.86
C ASN A 166 30.38 2.97 2.93
N LYS A 167 30.64 1.69 2.64
CA LYS A 167 31.99 1.09 2.67
C LYS A 167 32.66 1.22 4.04
N GLN A 168 31.87 1.29 5.11
CA GLN A 168 32.36 1.44 6.47
C GLN A 168 31.91 0.27 7.35
N CYS A 169 32.62 0.03 8.44
CA CYS A 169 32.15 -0.88 9.48
C CYS A 169 30.95 -0.26 10.18
N PHE A 170 29.82 -0.96 10.21
CA PHE A 170 28.60 -0.46 10.87
C PHE A 170 28.84 -0.11 12.35
N TYR A 171 29.73 -0.85 13.03
CA TYR A 171 29.95 -0.73 14.47
C TYR A 171 30.97 0.32 14.89
N CYS A 172 32.05 0.50 14.13
CA CYS A 172 33.17 1.36 14.51
C CYS A 172 33.53 2.40 13.44
N LEU A 173 32.75 2.46 12.35
CA LEU A 173 32.86 3.43 11.26
C LEU A 173 34.20 3.45 10.52
N CYS A 174 35.10 2.50 10.78
CA CYS A 174 36.34 2.43 10.03
C CYS A 174 36.06 2.09 8.57
N GLU A 175 36.84 2.68 7.66
CA GLU A 175 36.75 2.38 6.25
C GLU A 175 37.10 0.91 5.97
N LEU A 176 36.29 0.29 5.13
CA LEU A 176 36.42 -1.07 4.67
C LEU A 176 36.81 -1.07 3.19
N LYS A 177 37.52 -2.11 2.78
CA LYS A 177 37.87 -2.34 1.37
C LYS A 177 37.03 -3.49 0.83
N ASN A 178 36.69 -3.46 -0.45
CA ASN A 178 35.88 -4.48 -1.12
C ASN A 178 36.35 -5.92 -0.85
N ASN A 179 37.65 -6.14 -0.63
CA ASN A 179 38.19 -7.49 -0.43
C ASN A 179 38.38 -7.90 1.04
N THR A 180 38.09 -7.02 2.01
CA THR A 180 38.42 -7.26 3.43
C THR A 180 37.26 -7.02 4.39
N PHE A 181 36.05 -6.73 3.88
CA PHE A 181 34.87 -6.58 4.71
C PHE A 181 34.21 -7.94 5.00
N TYR A 182 33.49 -7.99 6.11
CA TYR A 182 32.65 -9.11 6.49
C TYR A 182 31.20 -8.66 6.52
N LEU A 183 30.28 -9.60 6.33
CA LEU A 183 28.87 -9.38 6.66
C LEU A 183 28.61 -10.01 8.01
N ASP A 184 27.92 -9.27 8.86
CA ASP A 184 27.50 -9.68 10.18
C ASP A 184 25.98 -9.61 10.28
N HIS A 185 25.39 -10.54 11.05
CA HIS A 185 23.95 -10.60 11.22
C HIS A 185 23.51 -9.73 12.40
N ILE A 186 22.47 -8.91 12.19
CA ILE A 186 21.84 -8.11 13.24
C ILE A 186 21.27 -9.03 14.32
N PHE A 187 20.44 -9.98 13.89
CA PHE A 187 20.00 -11.15 14.65
C PHE A 187 20.87 -12.35 14.26
N PRO A 188 21.71 -12.88 15.17
CA PRO A 188 22.62 -13.98 14.88
C PRO A 188 21.92 -15.22 14.31
N ARG A 189 22.58 -15.94 13.39
CA ARG A 189 22.07 -17.22 12.87
C ARG A 189 21.79 -18.24 13.97
N SER A 190 22.61 -18.26 15.03
CA SER A 190 22.41 -19.15 16.19
C SER A 190 21.09 -18.89 16.93
N GLN A 191 20.46 -17.74 16.72
CA GLN A 191 19.18 -17.35 17.31
C GLN A 191 18.04 -17.32 16.26
N GLY A 192 18.21 -17.97 15.10
CA GLY A 192 17.20 -18.01 14.04
C GLY A 192 17.19 -16.76 13.14
N GLY A 193 18.32 -16.07 13.05
CA GLY A 193 18.55 -15.01 12.06
C GLY A 193 18.68 -15.55 10.64
N GLU A 194 17.93 -14.98 9.70
CA GLU A 194 17.98 -15.32 8.28
C GLU A 194 19.05 -14.50 7.54
N ASN A 195 19.41 -14.93 6.33
CA ASN A 195 20.40 -14.25 5.48
C ASN A 195 19.83 -13.08 4.65
N TYR A 196 18.70 -12.53 5.09
CA TYR A 196 18.01 -11.42 4.43
C TYR A 196 18.87 -10.17 4.42
N LYS A 197 18.77 -9.36 3.36
CA LYS A 197 19.48 -8.08 3.23
C LYS A 197 19.27 -7.15 4.44
N SER A 198 18.07 -7.17 5.00
CA SER A 198 17.68 -6.39 6.19
C SER A 198 18.27 -6.91 7.50
N ASN A 199 18.74 -8.17 7.55
CA ASN A 199 19.42 -8.74 8.71
C ASN A 199 20.94 -8.68 8.62
N LEU A 200 21.51 -8.16 7.52
CA LEU A 200 22.95 -8.16 7.27
C LEU A 200 23.48 -6.73 7.26
N ILE A 201 24.64 -6.53 7.88
CA ILE A 201 25.40 -5.27 7.90
C ILE A 201 26.89 -5.53 7.67
N THR A 202 27.62 -4.54 7.20
CA THR A 202 29.08 -4.62 7.07
C THR A 202 29.79 -4.54 8.42
N SER A 203 30.84 -5.34 8.57
CA SER A 203 31.70 -5.31 9.74
C SER A 203 33.18 -5.46 9.36
N CYS A 204 34.06 -4.85 10.16
CA CYS A 204 35.49 -5.13 10.11
C CYS A 204 35.79 -6.47 10.80
N LYS A 205 36.91 -7.11 10.48
CA LYS A 205 37.33 -8.38 11.08
C LYS A 205 37.27 -8.36 12.62
N THR A 206 37.71 -7.25 13.21
CA THR A 206 37.79 -7.08 14.67
C THR A 206 36.40 -7.00 15.30
N CYS A 207 35.50 -6.19 14.76
CA CYS A 207 34.14 -6.07 15.26
C CYS A 207 33.34 -7.37 15.05
N ASN A 208 33.44 -7.97 13.87
CA ASN A 208 32.79 -9.25 13.56
C ASN A 208 33.17 -10.34 14.58
N SER A 209 34.46 -10.45 14.88
CA SER A 209 34.97 -11.43 15.85
C SER A 209 34.55 -11.10 17.29
N LYS A 210 34.49 -9.82 17.65
CA LYS A 210 34.12 -9.38 19.02
C LYS A 210 32.63 -9.48 19.30
N LYS A 211 31.76 -9.25 18.30
CA LYS A 211 30.31 -9.37 18.46
C LYS A 211 29.92 -10.81 18.74
N SER A 212 30.50 -11.77 18.02
CA SER A 212 30.16 -13.18 18.14
C SER A 212 28.64 -13.38 17.95
N ASP A 213 27.97 -14.01 18.91
CA ASP A 213 26.55 -14.34 18.97
C ASP A 213 25.72 -13.30 19.74
N LYS A 214 26.28 -12.13 20.05
CA LYS A 214 25.51 -11.00 20.57
C LYS A 214 24.63 -10.39 19.47
N ASN A 215 23.48 -9.84 19.86
CA ASN A 215 22.68 -8.99 18.98
C ASN A 215 23.45 -7.70 18.63
N ALA A 216 23.30 -7.22 17.41
CA ALA A 216 23.97 -5.99 16.94
C ALA A 216 23.63 -4.76 17.78
N GLU A 217 22.41 -4.61 18.28
CA GLU A 217 22.00 -3.49 19.13
C GLU A 217 22.80 -3.46 20.43
N THR A 218 22.88 -4.61 21.10
CA THR A 218 23.66 -4.75 22.33
C THR A 218 25.13 -4.46 22.08
N PHE A 219 25.69 -4.97 20.98
CA PHE A 219 27.10 -4.75 20.65
C PHE A 219 27.41 -3.29 20.28
N LEU A 220 26.49 -2.62 19.56
CA LEU A 220 26.62 -1.20 19.25
C LEU A 220 26.60 -0.34 20.52
N LEU A 221 25.71 -0.66 21.47
CA LEU A 221 25.65 0.00 22.76
C LEU A 221 26.92 -0.24 23.60
N ASP A 222 27.48 -1.46 23.58
CA ASP A 222 28.75 -1.78 24.23
C ASP A 222 29.90 -0.93 23.65
N ASN A 223 29.95 -0.76 22.32
CA ASN A 223 30.96 0.07 21.67
C ASN A 223 30.84 1.55 22.04
N TYR A 224 29.62 2.09 22.11
CA TYR A 224 29.38 3.45 22.58
C TYR A 224 29.80 3.62 24.05
N ARG A 225 29.37 2.71 24.94
CA ARG A 225 29.75 2.73 26.37
C ARG A 225 31.26 2.58 26.57
N GLY A 226 31.92 1.82 25.70
CA GLY A 226 33.37 1.66 25.67
C GLY A 226 34.14 2.82 25.05
N GLY A 227 33.47 3.87 24.57
CA GLY A 227 34.08 5.05 23.96
C GLY A 227 34.70 4.79 22.58
N LEU A 228 34.30 3.71 21.90
CA LEU A 228 34.79 3.39 20.55
C LEU A 228 34.17 4.30 19.47
N ILE A 229 32.95 4.79 19.72
CA ILE A 229 32.21 5.71 18.87
C ILE A 229 31.63 6.84 19.72
N THR A 230 31.43 7.99 19.10
CA THR A 230 30.80 9.17 19.71
C THR A 230 29.29 8.97 19.88
N GLN A 231 28.65 9.85 20.65
CA GLN A 231 27.19 9.82 20.82
C GLN A 231 26.45 10.08 19.50
N GLU A 232 26.94 11.01 18.68
CA GLU A 232 26.34 11.31 17.38
C GLU A 232 26.39 10.09 16.45
N GLU A 233 27.57 9.47 16.34
CA GLU A 233 27.78 8.25 15.56
C GLU A 233 26.90 7.09 16.05
N PHE A 234 26.79 6.92 17.37
CA PHE A 234 25.90 5.93 17.98
C PHE A 234 24.44 6.17 17.60
N LEU A 235 23.93 7.40 17.73
CA LEU A 235 22.53 7.71 17.41
C LEU A 235 22.22 7.49 15.92
N ASN A 236 23.13 7.87 15.04
CA ASN A 236 22.99 7.65 13.59
C ASN A 236 22.94 6.16 13.25
N GLN A 237 23.85 5.36 13.82
CA GLN A 237 23.84 3.92 13.58
C GLN A 237 22.67 3.22 14.25
N LYS A 238 22.22 3.69 15.41
CA LYS A 238 21.03 3.17 16.07
C LYS A 238 19.78 3.39 15.22
N ALA A 239 19.58 4.59 14.69
CA ALA A 239 18.45 4.87 13.80
C ALA A 239 18.49 4.00 12.53
N THR A 240 19.66 3.81 11.94
CA THR A 240 19.83 2.90 10.79
C THR A 240 19.49 1.46 11.17
N LEU A 241 19.94 1.00 12.34
CA LEU A 241 19.68 -0.34 12.86
C LEU A 241 18.19 -0.57 13.11
N GLU A 242 17.50 0.39 13.72
CA GLU A 242 16.05 0.33 13.98
C GLU A 242 15.25 0.16 12.67
N ASN A 243 15.60 0.91 11.62
CA ASN A 243 14.96 0.77 10.30
C ASN A 243 15.21 -0.62 9.66
N LEU A 244 16.43 -1.16 9.80
CA LEU A 244 16.77 -2.49 9.29
C LEU A 244 16.01 -3.59 10.04
N ILE A 245 15.89 -3.47 11.37
CA ILE A 245 15.11 -4.39 12.21
C ILE A 245 13.64 -4.37 11.81
N GLU A 246 13.03 -3.20 11.68
CA GLU A 246 11.63 -3.07 11.27
C GLU A 246 11.41 -3.71 9.89
N THR A 247 12.31 -3.44 8.93
CA THR A 247 12.26 -4.06 7.60
C THR A 247 12.37 -5.59 7.69
N TYR A 248 13.26 -6.11 8.53
CA TYR A 248 13.46 -7.55 8.72
C TYR A 248 12.24 -8.24 9.33
N GLU A 249 11.63 -7.64 10.35
CA GLU A 249 10.42 -8.17 10.98
C GLU A 249 9.24 -8.20 10.00
N ASN A 250 9.06 -7.14 9.21
CA ASN A 250 8.04 -7.09 8.15
C ASN A 250 8.27 -8.19 7.09
N CYS A 251 9.51 -8.47 6.73
CA CYS A 251 9.84 -9.56 5.82
C CYS A 251 9.51 -10.93 6.42
N LYS A 252 9.82 -11.17 7.70
CA LYS A 252 9.47 -12.41 8.40
C LYS A 252 7.96 -12.64 8.46
N LEU A 253 7.16 -11.59 8.72
CA LEU A 253 5.70 -11.68 8.73
C LEU A 253 5.10 -11.97 7.35
N SER A 254 5.78 -11.55 6.28
CA SER A 254 5.31 -11.74 4.90
C SER A 254 5.68 -13.12 4.32
N ALA A 255 6.64 -13.83 4.93
CA ALA A 255 7.14 -15.13 4.48
C ALA A 255 6.49 -16.33 5.18
N GLY A 256 5.72 -16.11 6.26
CA GLY A 256 4.97 -17.14 7.00
C GLY A 256 3.48 -17.09 6.70
#